data_AF-A0A061M2Z7-F1
#
_entry.id   AF-A0A061M2Z7-F1
#
_cell.length_a   1.000
_cell.length_b   1.000
_cell.length_c   1.000
_cell.angle_alpha   90.00
_cell.angle_beta   90.00
_cell.angle_gamma   90.00
#
_symmetry.space_group_name_H-M   'P 1'
#
loop_
_entity.id
_entity.type
_entity.pdbx_description
1 polymer ?
#
loop_
_entity_poly.entity_id
_entity_poly.type
_entity_poly.pdbx_seq_one_letter_code
_entity_poly.pdbx_strand_id
1 'polypeptide(L)'
;MASFEVLAFKTGNPDQPMNAIPSRAWARCHLRFPVGVDAEGILPALGRHLDRHGFKHVKIQRKHEPVDLPTRLNPEDAWVQWAAASIRARQRKNNYGAPQQRWFFS
;
A
#
# COMPACT_ATOMS: atom_id res chain seq x y z
N MET A 1 -5.28 6.32 4.37
CA MET A 1 -5.77 5.73 3.11
C MET A 1 -5.59 4.23 3.21
N ALA A 2 -6.63 3.45 2.93
CA ALA A 2 -6.55 2.00 2.80
C ALA A 2 -6.57 1.64 1.30
N SER A 3 -5.90 0.55 0.93
CA SER A 3 -5.82 0.07 -0.46
C SER A 3 -6.00 -1.44 -0.49
N PHE A 4 -6.76 -1.95 -1.46
CA PHE A 4 -6.93 -3.39 -1.69
C PHE A 4 -6.49 -3.71 -3.11
N GLU A 5 -5.51 -4.60 -3.23
CA GLU A 5 -4.79 -4.87 -4.49
C GLU A 5 -4.88 -6.36 -4.82
N VAL A 6 -5.11 -6.69 -6.09
CA VAL A 6 -5.03 -8.08 -6.60
C VAL A 6 -3.61 -8.30 -7.11
N LEU A 7 -2.86 -9.18 -6.45
CA LEU A 7 -1.48 -9.52 -6.80
C LEU A 7 -1.42 -10.61 -7.88
N ALA A 8 -2.35 -11.55 -7.84
CA ALA A 8 -2.45 -12.63 -8.81
C ALA A 8 -3.90 -13.10 -8.93
N PHE A 9 -4.30 -13.53 -10.11
CA PHE A 9 -5.63 -14.10 -10.36
C PHE A 9 -5.50 -15.22 -11.39
N LYS A 10 -6.16 -16.35 -11.15
CA LYS A 10 -6.23 -17.46 -12.11
C LYS A 10 -7.66 -18.00 -12.13
N THR A 11 -8.15 -18.25 -13.34
CA THR A 11 -9.43 -18.94 -13.60
C THR A 11 -9.18 -20.12 -14.52
N GLY A 12 -9.76 -21.28 -14.19
CA GLY A 12 -9.57 -22.50 -14.97
C GLY A 12 -8.10 -22.93 -15.13
N ASN A 13 -7.79 -23.53 -16.28
CA ASN A 13 -6.43 -23.85 -16.69
C ASN A 13 -6.05 -23.04 -17.94
N PRO A 14 -5.42 -21.86 -17.80
CA PRO A 14 -5.00 -21.04 -18.93
C PRO A 14 -4.01 -21.74 -19.86
N ASP A 15 -3.21 -22.67 -19.34
CA ASP A 15 -2.22 -23.42 -20.11
C ASP A 15 -2.87 -24.47 -21.04
N GLN A 16 -4.12 -24.84 -20.77
CA GLN A 16 -4.92 -25.79 -21.56
C GLN A 16 -6.36 -25.27 -21.70
N PRO A 17 -6.59 -24.30 -22.60
CA PRO A 17 -7.90 -23.69 -22.76
C PRO A 17 -8.89 -24.72 -23.32
N MET A 18 -10.02 -24.89 -22.62
CA MET A 18 -11.14 -25.70 -23.08
C MET A 18 -12.37 -24.81 -23.24
N ASN A 19 -13.25 -25.14 -24.19
CA ASN A 19 -14.54 -24.47 -24.34
C ASN A 19 -15.55 -24.98 -23.29
N ALA A 20 -15.24 -24.78 -22.02
CA ALA A 20 -16.04 -25.21 -20.88
C ALA A 20 -16.02 -24.12 -19.78
N ILE A 21 -17.09 -24.05 -18.99
CA ILE A 21 -17.16 -23.14 -17.85
C ILE A 21 -16.10 -23.57 -16.81
N PRO A 22 -15.19 -22.67 -16.40
CA PRO A 22 -14.17 -22.99 -15.40
C PRO A 22 -14.80 -23.41 -14.06
N SER A 23 -14.35 -24.54 -13.52
CA SER A 23 -14.84 -25.06 -12.23
C SER A 23 -14.29 -24.30 -11.01
N ARG A 24 -13.23 -23.50 -11.19
CA ARG A 24 -12.57 -22.76 -10.11
C ARG A 24 -11.88 -21.50 -10.61
N ALA A 25 -11.92 -20.46 -9.77
CA ALA A 25 -11.04 -19.31 -9.83
C ALA A 25 -10.43 -19.03 -8.45
N TRP A 26 -9.31 -18.34 -8.40
CA TRP A 26 -8.70 -17.86 -7.16
C TRP A 26 -7.96 -16.54 -7.39
N ALA A 27 -7.85 -15.75 -6.33
CA ALA A 27 -7.10 -14.50 -6.31
C ALA A 27 -6.16 -14.44 -5.10
N ARG A 28 -4.95 -13.91 -5.30
CA ARG A 28 -4.09 -13.42 -4.23
C ARG A 28 -4.34 -11.93 -4.09
N CYS A 29 -4.71 -11.47 -2.91
CA CYS A 29 -4.88 -10.05 -2.65
C CYS A 29 -3.98 -9.58 -1.52
N HIS A 30 -3.69 -8.28 -1.52
CA HIS A 30 -2.99 -7.59 -0.45
C HIS A 30 -3.82 -6.38 -0.02
N LEU A 31 -3.94 -6.20 1.30
CA LEU A 31 -4.67 -5.09 1.89
C LEU A 31 -3.73 -4.24 2.71
N ARG A 32 -3.61 -2.97 2.35
CA ARG A 32 -2.93 -1.95 3.15
C ARG A 32 -3.97 -1.20 3.97
N PHE A 33 -3.66 -0.93 5.23
CA PHE A 33 -4.54 -0.20 6.13
C PHE A 33 -3.75 0.77 7.03
N PRO A 34 -4.37 1.87 7.50
CA PRO A 34 -3.73 2.80 8.41
C PRO A 34 -3.64 2.25 9.84
N VAL A 35 -2.85 2.94 10.68
CA VAL A 35 -2.78 2.69 12.12
C VAL A 35 -4.16 2.79 12.76
N GLY A 36 -4.45 1.92 13.72
CA GLY A 36 -5.71 1.88 14.47
C GLY A 36 -6.78 0.97 13.87
N VAL A 37 -6.54 0.35 12.71
CA VAL A 37 -7.42 -0.69 12.17
C VAL A 37 -7.16 -2.01 12.90
N ASP A 38 -8.23 -2.64 13.39
CA ASP A 38 -8.20 -4.00 13.94
C ASP A 38 -7.92 -5.00 12.81
N ALA A 39 -6.70 -5.54 12.80
CA ALA A 39 -6.24 -6.47 11.77
C ALA A 39 -6.99 -7.82 11.82
N GLU A 40 -7.41 -8.28 13.00
CA GLU A 40 -8.09 -9.56 13.16
C GLU A 40 -9.56 -9.46 12.69
N GLY A 41 -10.17 -8.28 12.83
CA GLY A 41 -11.52 -7.98 12.34
C GLY A 41 -11.65 -7.90 10.81
N ILE A 42 -10.54 -7.82 10.06
CA ILE A 42 -10.53 -7.62 8.60
C ILE A 42 -11.21 -8.78 7.87
N LEU A 43 -10.79 -10.03 8.13
CA LEU A 43 -11.31 -11.18 7.41
C LEU A 43 -12.81 -11.42 7.65
N PRO A 44 -13.32 -11.35 8.91
CA PRO A 44 -14.76 -11.39 9.16
C PRO A 44 -15.53 -10.25 8.46
N ALA A 45 -14.97 -9.03 8.44
CA ALA A 45 -15.62 -7.90 7.78
C ALA A 45 -15.71 -8.10 6.26
N LEU A 46 -14.65 -8.61 5.64
CA LEU A 46 -14.62 -8.93 4.22
C LEU A 46 -15.62 -10.04 3.87
N GLY A 47 -15.70 -11.09 4.69
CA GLY A 47 -16.71 -12.15 4.54
C GLY A 47 -18.13 -11.59 4.54
N ARG A 48 -18.49 -10.80 5.57
CA ARG A 48 -19.81 -10.15 5.64
C ARG A 48 -20.07 -9.23 4.44
N HIS A 49 -19.05 -8.54 3.94
CA HIS A 49 -19.18 -7.68 2.78
C HIS A 49 -19.52 -8.50 1.52
N LEU A 50 -18.77 -9.57 1.25
CA LEU A 50 -19.04 -10.47 0.13
C LEU A 50 -20.43 -11.11 0.22
N ASP A 51 -20.84 -11.55 1.42
CA ASP A 51 -22.16 -12.13 1.63
C ASP A 51 -23.29 -11.16 1.31
N ARG A 52 -23.17 -9.89 1.71
CA ARG A 52 -24.15 -8.83 1.39
C ARG A 52 -24.27 -8.57 -0.11
N HIS A 53 -23.20 -8.83 -0.87
CA HIS A 53 -23.18 -8.68 -2.32
C HIS A 53 -23.48 -9.99 -3.07
N GLY A 54 -23.91 -11.05 -2.36
CA GLY A 54 -24.32 -12.33 -2.98
C GLY A 54 -23.16 -13.29 -3.28
N PHE A 55 -21.94 -12.99 -2.85
CA PHE A 55 -20.74 -13.79 -3.11
C PHE A 55 -20.47 -14.87 -2.05
N LYS A 56 -21.53 -15.50 -1.52
CA LYS A 56 -21.46 -16.49 -0.43
C LYS A 56 -20.60 -17.73 -0.73
N HIS A 57 -20.34 -17.99 -2.01
CA HIS A 57 -19.52 -19.11 -2.48
C HIS A 57 -18.02 -18.79 -2.48
N VAL A 58 -17.63 -17.53 -2.24
CA VAL A 58 -16.22 -17.11 -2.19
C VAL A 58 -15.63 -17.47 -0.84
N LYS A 59 -14.64 -18.36 -0.85
CA LYS A 59 -13.87 -18.73 0.34
C LYS A 59 -12.70 -17.76 0.49
N ILE A 60 -12.56 -17.16 1.67
CA ILE A 60 -11.45 -16.27 2.01
C ILE A 60 -10.56 -16.99 3.02
N GLN A 61 -9.25 -16.92 2.82
CA GLN A 61 -8.25 -17.51 3.73
C GLN A 61 -7.15 -16.49 4.03
N ARG A 62 -6.73 -16.42 5.29
CA ARG A 62 -5.53 -15.68 5.67
C ARG A 62 -4.31 -16.38 5.08
N LYS A 63 -3.36 -15.62 4.56
CA LYS A 63 -2.03 -16.15 4.29
C LYS A 63 -1.36 -16.51 5.62
N HIS A 64 -0.52 -17.53 5.63
CA HIS A 64 0.18 -17.98 6.83
C HIS A 64 1.25 -17.00 7.34
N GLU A 65 1.53 -15.94 6.59
CA GLU A 65 2.52 -14.92 6.95
C GLU A 65 2.02 -13.98 8.05
N PRO A 66 2.94 -13.43 8.86
CA PRO A 66 2.63 -12.34 9.78
C PRO A 66 1.96 -11.18 9.05
N VAL A 67 1.07 -10.47 9.75
CA VAL A 67 0.51 -9.23 9.22
C VAL A 67 1.49 -8.10 9.50
N ASP A 68 1.88 -7.40 8.44
CA ASP A 68 2.69 -6.19 8.54
C ASP A 68 1.84 -5.06 9.13
N LEU A 69 1.98 -4.84 10.44
CA LEU A 69 1.23 -3.80 11.12
C LEU A 69 1.80 -2.41 10.78
N PRO A 70 0.94 -1.45 10.40
CA PRO A 70 1.39 -0.10 10.13
C PRO A 70 1.90 0.55 11.41
N THR A 71 3.04 1.23 11.30
CA THR A 71 3.59 2.05 12.38
C THR A 71 3.63 3.53 11.98
N ARG A 72 3.70 4.39 12.99
CA ARG A 72 3.92 5.83 12.83
C ARG A 72 5.06 6.22 13.77
N LEU A 73 6.02 6.97 13.23
CA LEU A 73 7.05 7.60 14.03
C LEU A 73 6.48 8.87 14.65
N ASN A 74 6.80 9.14 15.92
CA ASN A 74 6.39 10.36 16.59
C ASN A 74 7.09 11.57 15.94
N PRO A 75 6.36 12.54 15.37
CA PRO A 75 6.97 13.72 14.75
C PRO A 75 7.77 14.58 15.74
N GLU A 76 7.38 14.58 17.02
CA GLU A 76 8.03 15.36 18.08
C GLU A 76 9.25 14.67 18.68
N ASP A 77 9.62 13.49 18.18
CA ASP A 77 10.84 12.81 18.62
C ASP A 77 12.09 13.64 18.28
N ALA A 78 13.04 13.71 19.23
CA ALA A 78 14.25 14.52 19.10
C ALA A 78 15.06 14.18 17.84
N TRP A 79 15.09 12.90 17.43
CA TRP A 79 15.76 12.47 16.20
C TRP A 79 15.05 12.93 14.94
N VAL A 80 13.72 12.93 14.95
CA VAL A 80 12.92 13.43 13.82
C VAL A 80 13.12 14.93 13.65
N GLN A 81 13.07 15.69 14.76
CA GLN A 81 13.30 17.13 14.75
C GLN A 81 14.72 17.48 14.29
N TRP A 82 15.73 16.77 14.79
CA TRP A 82 17.12 16.96 14.37
C TRP A 82 17.32 16.68 12.87
N ALA A 83 16.76 15.59 12.35
CA ALA A 83 16.87 15.23 10.94
C ALA A 83 16.20 16.28 10.04
N ALA A 84 15.00 16.74 10.42
CA ALA A 84 14.28 17.80 9.70
C ALA A 84 15.07 19.12 9.68
N ALA A 85 15.67 19.51 10.82
CA ALA A 85 16.50 20.70 10.91
C ALA A 85 17.75 20.62 10.01
N SER A 86 18.41 19.46 9.97
CA SER A 86 19.61 19.21 9.17
C SER A 86 19.35 19.35 7.66
N ILE A 87 18.22 18.81 7.18
CA ILE A 87 17.77 18.95 5.80
C ILE A 87 17.49 20.42 5.46
N ARG A 88 16.76 21.14 6.33
CA ARG A 88 16.46 22.57 6.14
C ARG A 88 17.71 23.43 6.06
N ALA A 89 18.70 23.18 6.93
CA ALA A 89 19.96 23.90 6.94
C ALA A 89 20.73 23.75 5.61
N ARG A 90 20.73 22.54 5.01
CA ARG A 90 21.41 22.28 3.73
C ARG A 90 20.70 22.96 2.55
N GLN A 91 19.37 22.89 2.50
CA GLN A 91 18.56 23.55 1.45
C GLN A 91 18.78 25.07 1.45
N ARG A 92 18.85 25.68 2.65
CA ARG A 92 19.16 27.11 2.78
C ARG A 92 20.53 27.46 2.20
N LYS A 93 21.55 26.63 2.41
CA LYS A 93 22.91 26.86 1.88
C LYS A 93 22.99 26.75 0.35
N ASN A 94 22.16 25.91 -0.27
CA ASN A 94 22.10 25.76 -1.73
C ASN A 94 21.48 26.98 -2.44
N ASN A 95 20.56 27.69 -1.79
CA ASN A 95 19.92 28.90 -2.32
C ASN A 95 20.80 30.17 -2.25
N TYR A 96 21.99 30.12 -1.63
CA TYR A 96 22.96 31.23 -1.62
C TYR A 96 24.02 31.12 -2.72
N GLY A 97 23.88 30.17 -3.67
CA GLY A 97 24.92 29.81 -4.64
C GLY A 97 24.63 30.13 -6.11
N ALA A 98 23.57 30.86 -6.46
CA ALA A 98 23.42 31.36 -7.83
C ALA A 98 23.97 32.79 -7.92
N PRO A 99 25.25 33.01 -8.28
CA PRO A 99 25.66 34.34 -8.71
C PRO A 99 24.84 34.69 -9.95
N GLN A 100 24.08 35.79 -9.90
CA GLN A 100 23.54 36.39 -11.11
C GLN A 100 24.73 36.71 -12.02
N GLN A 101 24.93 35.91 -13.06
CA GLN A 101 25.77 36.32 -14.17
C GLN A 101 25.05 37.48 -14.85
N ARG A 102 25.43 38.69 -14.43
CA ARG A 102 25.11 39.94 -15.08
C ARG A 102 25.86 39.92 -16.42
N TRP A 103 25.19 39.48 -17.47
CA TRP A 103 25.69 39.57 -18.83
C TRP A 103 25.81 41.05 -19.19
N PHE A 104 27.03 41.59 -19.05
CA PHE A 104 27.42 42.83 -19.70
C PHE A 104 27.71 42.49 -21.16
N PHE A 105 26.92 42.98 -22.10
CA PHE A 105 27.44 43.39 -23.41
C PHE A 105 26.61 44.57 -23.94
N SER A 106 27.38 45.60 -24.32
CA SER A 106 27.01 46.73 -25.18
C SER A 106 26.87 46.28 -26.63
#